data_AF-A0A3M7DMA9-F1
#
_entry.id   AF-A0A3M7DMA9-F1
#
_cell.length_a   1.000
_cell.length_b   1.000
_cell.length_c   1.000
_cell.angle_alpha   90.00
_cell.angle_beta   90.00
_cell.angle_gamma   90.00
#
_symmetry.space_group_name_H-M   'P 1'
#
loop_
_entity.id
_entity.type
_entity.pdbx_description
1 polymer ?
#
loop_
_entity_poly.entity_id
_entity_poly.type
_entity_poly.pdbx_seq_one_letter_code
_entity_poly.pdbx_strand_id
1 'polypeptide(L)' 'MNITNLVMKDTIERIIRPADDEEASMEQPHGLYLVRGDNVAVCGLVDEELDNSIDWTKVRGEVIGSTKHV' A
#
# COMPACT_ATOMS: atom_id res chain seq x y z
N MET A 1 15.68 -9.93 -19.22
CA MET A 1 15.12 -8.84 -18.39
C MET A 1 14.37 -9.49 -17.26
N ASN A 2 14.77 -9.27 -16.01
CA ASN A 2 14.00 -9.76 -14.88
C ASN A 2 12.92 -8.70 -14.60
N ILE A 3 11.65 -9.08 -14.69
CA ILE A 3 10.50 -8.19 -14.49
C ILE A 3 9.77 -8.63 -13.22
N THR A 4 9.58 -7.71 -12.28
CA THR A 4 8.98 -8.00 -10.97
C THR A 4 7.46 -7.95 -11.04
N ASN A 5 6.85 -8.71 -11.96
CA ASN A 5 5.40 -8.82 -12.00
C ASN A 5 4.90 -9.47 -10.70
N LEU A 6 3.87 -8.89 -10.09
CA LEU A 6 3.28 -9.40 -8.85
C LEU A 6 1.88 -9.93 -9.13
N VAL A 7 1.60 -11.12 -8.61
CA VAL A 7 0.26 -11.68 -8.50
C VAL A 7 -0.03 -11.82 -7.02
N MET A 8 -1.00 -11.08 -6.53
CA MET A 8 -1.35 -11.02 -5.10
C MET A 8 -2.78 -11.50 -4.92
N LYS A 9 -3.00 -12.36 -3.92
CA LYS A 9 -4.33 -12.78 -3.49
C LYS A 9 -4.68 -12.03 -2.21
N ASP A 10 -5.97 -11.93 -1.91
CA ASP A 10 -6.48 -11.30 -0.69
C ASP A 10 -5.90 -9.88 -0.49
N THR A 11 -5.72 -9.15 -1.59
CA THR A 11 -5.04 -7.86 -1.63
C THR A 11 -5.91 -6.78 -0.98
N ILE A 12 -5.31 -5.98 -0.12
CA ILE A 12 -5.91 -4.78 0.47
C ILE A 12 -5.03 -3.59 0.08
N GLU A 13 -5.63 -2.58 -0.56
CA GLU A 13 -5.00 -1.29 -0.78
C GLU A 13 -5.24 -0.39 0.43
N ARG A 14 -4.18 0.23 0.95
CA ARG A 14 -4.27 1.18 2.06
C ARG A 14 -4.04 2.59 1.53
N ILE A 15 -5.01 3.46 1.74
CA ILE A 15 -4.92 4.88 1.41
C ILE A 15 -4.71 5.62 2.73
N ILE A 16 -3.45 5.94 3.03
CA ILE A 16 -3.05 6.65 4.23
C ILE A 16 -3.18 8.16 4.00
N ARG A 17 -3.91 8.83 4.88
CA ARG A 17 -4.22 10.26 4.80
C ARG A 17 -3.29 11.10 5.70
N PRO A 18 -2.96 12.34 5.31
CA PRO A 18 -2.28 13.29 6.17
C PRO A 18 -3.01 13.55 7.50
N ALA A 19 -2.28 14.12 8.46
CA ALA A 19 -2.83 14.38 9.80
C ALA A 19 -3.84 15.53 9.83
N ASP A 20 -3.79 16.45 8.87
CA ASP A 20 -4.69 17.59 8.71
C ASP A 20 -5.89 17.29 7.77
N ASP A 21 -5.96 16.09 7.18
CA ASP A 21 -7.12 15.64 6.41
C ASP A 21 -8.24 15.21 7.38
N GLU A 22 -9.43 15.80 7.21
CA GLU A 22 -10.62 15.52 8.05
C GLU A 22 -11.11 14.08 7.88
N GLU A 23 -10.89 13.48 6.71
CA GLU A 23 -11.30 12.11 6.42
C GLU A 23 -10.34 11.09 7.05
N ALA A 24 -10.85 9.93 7.45
CA ALA A 24 -10.02 8.83 7.95
C ALA A 24 -9.18 8.19 6.83
N SER A 25 -8.08 7.53 7.22
CA SER A 25 -7.42 6.58 6.30
C SER A 25 -8.37 5.41 6.02
N MET A 26 -8.14 4.71 4.90
CA MET A 26 -9.06 3.67 4.46
C MET A 26 -8.34 2.45 3.89
N GLU A 27 -9.03 1.32 3.97
CA GLU A 27 -8.64 0.04 3.38
C GLU A 27 -9.63 -0.35 2.30
N GLN A 28 -9.13 -0.70 1.11
CA GLN A 28 -9.94 -1.12 -0.03
C GLN A 28 -9.57 -2.55 -0.44
N PRO A 29 -10.48 -3.54 -0.30
CA PRO A 29 -10.21 -4.91 -0.71
C PRO A 29 -10.28 -5.03 -2.25
N HIS A 30 -9.28 -5.69 -2.82
CA HIS A 30 -9.17 -5.98 -4.25
C HIS A 30 -9.18 -7.48 -4.57
N GLY A 31 -8.97 -8.35 -3.57
CA GLY A 31 -8.93 -9.81 -3.78
C GLY A 31 -7.73 -10.22 -4.63
N LEU A 32 -7.97 -10.82 -5.81
CA LEU A 32 -6.90 -11.16 -6.75
C LEU A 32 -6.49 -9.92 -7.55
N TYR A 33 -5.22 -9.51 -7.41
CA TYR A 33 -4.69 -8.30 -8.03
C TYR A 33 -3.36 -8.57 -8.75
N LEU A 34 -3.20 -7.99 -9.95
CA LEU A 34 -2.00 -8.14 -10.78
C LEU A 34 -1.32 -6.78 -10.98
N VAL A 35 -0.03 -6.70 -10.66
CA VAL A 35 0.78 -5.49 -10.84
C VAL A 35 1.88 -5.77 -11.86
N ARG A 36 1.98 -4.92 -12.88
CA ARG A 36 3.08 -4.96 -13.85
C ARG A 36 4.37 -4.53 -13.17
N GLY A 37 5.46 -5.27 -13.40
CA GLY A 37 6.71 -5.09 -12.66
C GLY A 37 7.34 -3.71 -12.78
N ASP A 38 7.12 -2.99 -13.88
CA ASP A 38 7.64 -1.62 -14.04
C ASP A 38 6.98 -0.59 -13.10
N ASN A 39 5.81 -0.93 -12.54
CA ASN A 39 5.10 -0.07 -11.59
C ASN A 39 5.47 -0.39 -10.12
N VAL A 40 6.30 -1.41 -9.88
CA VAL A 40 6.71 -1.81 -8.53
C VAL A 40 7.91 -0.99 -8.10
N ALA A 41 7.74 -0.13 -7.09
CA ALA A 41 8.83 0.63 -6.50
C ALA A 41 9.58 -0.17 -5.41
N VAL A 42 8.83 -0.77 -4.48
CA VAL A 42 9.35 -1.54 -3.33
C VAL A 42 8.41 -2.71 -3.05
N CYS A 43 8.96 -3.82 -2.55
CA CYS A 43 8.23 -4.92 -1.95
C CYS A 43 8.88 -5.24 -0.59
N GLY A 44 8.10 -5.18 0.48
CA GLY A 44 8.55 -5.45 1.85
C GLY A 44 7.74 -6.57 2.46
N LEU A 45 8.40 -7.51 3.12
CA LEU A 45 7.73 -8.55 3.90
C LEU A 45 7.18 -7.92 5.19
N VAL A 46 5.94 -8.28 5.53
CA VAL A 46 5.27 -7.84 6.76
C VAL A 46 5.08 -9.00 7.73
N ASP A 47 5.00 -8.69 9.01
CA ASP A 47 4.51 -9.62 10.04
C ASP A 47 2.98 -9.53 10.04
N GLU A 48 2.30 -10.61 9.65
CA GLU A 48 0.84 -10.62 9.49
C GLU A 48 0.09 -10.43 10.81
N GLU A 49 0.61 -10.92 11.94
CA GLU A 49 -0.07 -10.78 13.23
C GLU A 49 -0.03 -9.32 13.68
N LEU A 50 1.13 -8.68 13.57
CA LEU A 50 1.29 -7.27 13.87
C LEU A 50 0.46 -6.41 12.91
N ASP A 51 0.54 -6.67 11.61
CA ASP A 51 -0.16 -5.90 10.58
C ASP A 51 -1.69 -5.93 10.76
N ASN A 52 -2.25 -7.10 11.12
CA ASN A 52 -3.67 -7.27 11.42
C ASN A 52 -4.11 -6.64 12.75
N SER A 53 -3.17 -6.39 13.67
CA SER A 53 -3.48 -5.75 14.96
C SER A 53 -3.64 -4.22 14.86
N ILE A 54 -3.24 -3.63 13.73
CA ILE A 54 -3.24 -2.19 13.52
C ILE A 54 -4.61 -1.73 12.99
N ASP A 55 -5.18 -0.69 13.61
CA ASP A 55 -6.34 0.03 13.06
C ASP A 55 -5.88 1.01 11.99
N TRP A 56 -5.79 0.53 10.75
CA TRP A 56 -5.31 1.30 9.61
C TRP A 56 -6.16 2.53 9.29
N THR A 57 -7.41 2.60 9.75
CA THR A 57 -8.26 3.78 9.57
C THR A 57 -7.79 4.99 10.38
N LYS A 58 -7.05 4.74 11.48
CA LYS A 58 -6.49 5.77 12.37
C LYS A 58 -5.05 6.14 12.05
N VAL A 59 -4.37 5.36 11.22
CA VAL A 59 -2.98 5.64 10.82
C VAL A 59 -2.94 6.90 9.98
N ARG A 60 -1.99 7.79 10.25
CA ARG A 60 -1.77 9.05 9.51
C ARG A 60 -0.36 9.12 8.96
N GLY A 61 -0.21 9.73 7.80
CA GLY A 61 1.08 9.86 7.13
C GLY A 61 1.03 10.76 5.91
N GLU A 62 2.17 11.36 5.57
CA GLU A 62 2.31 12.20 4.38
C GLU A 62 2.21 11.39 3.10
N VAL A 63 1.82 12.05 2.01
CA VAL A 63 1.74 11.44 0.68
C VAL A 63 3.13 10.97 0.23
N ILE A 64 3.21 9.73 -0.26
CA ILE A 64 4.45 9.18 -0.82
C ILE A 64 4.78 9.94 -2.12
N GLY A 65 5.99 10.52 -2.17
CA GLY A 65 6.47 11.24 -3.35
C GLY A 65 6.61 10.36 -4.59
N SER A 66 6.71 11.00 -5.76
CA SER A 66 6.88 10.28 -7.02
C SER A 66 8.26 9.61 -7.14
N THR A 67 8.39 8.62 -8.02
CA THR A 67 9.68 7.99 -8.34
C THR A 67 10.56 8.81 -9.28
N LYS A 68 10.07 9.94 -9.80
CA LYS A 68 10.84 10.84 -10.65
C LYS A 68 11.56 11.88 -9.79
N HIS A 69 12.86 12.00 -10.02
CA HIS A 69 13.62 13.14 -9.53
C HIS A 69 13.26 14.39 -10.35
N VAL A 70 13.19 15.55 -9.69
CA VAL A 70 12.90 16.87 -10.28
C VAL A 70 14.09 17.79 -10.14
#